data_AF-A0A850UG75-F1
#
_entry.id   AF-A0A850UG75-F1
#
_cell.length_a   1.000
_cell.length_b   1.000
_cell.length_c   1.000
_cell.angle_alpha   90.00
_cell.angle_beta   90.00
_cell.angle_gamma   90.00
#
_symmetry.space_group_name_H-M   'P 1'
#
loop_
_entity.id
_entity.type
_entity.pdbx_description
1 polymer ?
#
loop_
_entity_poly.entity_id
_entity_poly.type
_entity_poly.pdbx_seq_one_letter_code
_entity_poly.pdbx_strand_id
1 'polypeptide(L)' 'AADGVPGDTHDIFGAAMTCLHGELGAAGRGGGWVLAYFSRLCSPRDVPRPLRPLPTYRLPRQLPRLLGALRGSPP' A
#
# COMPACT_ATOMS: atom_id res chain seq x y z
N ALA A 1 -20.91 10.62 -12.85
CA ALA A 1 -21.55 9.43 -12.28
C ALA A 1 -20.44 8.60 -11.66
N ALA A 2 -20.39 8.52 -10.33
CA ALA A 2 -19.54 7.56 -9.64
C ALA A 2 -20.31 6.23 -9.69
N ASP A 3 -19.81 5.31 -10.50
CA ASP A 3 -20.38 3.96 -10.63
C ASP A 3 -20.01 3.17 -9.38
N GLY A 4 -20.74 3.42 -8.31
CA GLY A 4 -20.66 2.65 -7.07
C GLY A 4 -21.44 1.37 -7.26
N VAL A 5 -20.76 0.27 -7.61
CA VAL A 5 -21.29 -1.07 -7.40
C VAL A 5 -21.55 -1.21 -5.89
N PRO A 6 -22.79 -1.55 -5.47
CA PRO A 6 -23.06 -1.85 -4.08
C PRO A 6 -22.31 -3.12 -3.71
N GLY A 7 -21.37 -2.97 -2.77
CA GLY A 7 -20.70 -4.01 -1.97
C GLY A 7 -20.82 -5.43 -2.49
N ASP A 8 -19.84 -5.85 -3.29
CA ASP A 8 -19.50 -7.26 -3.37
C ASP A 8 -19.20 -7.71 -1.93
N THR A 9 -19.95 -8.68 -1.42
CA THR A 9 -19.91 -9.13 -0.01
C THR A 9 -18.50 -9.61 0.42
N HIS A 10 -17.56 -9.67 -0.53
CA HIS A 10 -16.17 -10.07 -0.37
C HIS A 10 -15.15 -8.99 -0.82
N ASP A 11 -15.48 -7.69 -0.79
CA ASP A 11 -14.49 -6.63 -0.99
C ASP A 11 -13.56 -6.46 0.23
N ILE A 12 -12.78 -7.50 0.49
CA ILE A 12 -11.76 -7.57 1.54
C ILE A 12 -10.70 -6.50 1.28
N PHE A 13 -10.44 -6.16 0.02
CA PHE A 13 -9.50 -5.11 -0.34
C PHE A 13 -10.01 -3.74 0.11
N GLY A 14 -11.24 -3.37 -0.23
CA GLY A 14 -11.87 -2.13 0.20
C GLY A 14 -12.00 -2.04 1.72
N ALA A 15 -12.38 -3.13 2.38
CA ALA A 15 -12.44 -3.21 3.84
C ALA A 15 -11.05 -2.98 4.47
N ALA A 16 -10.02 -3.70 3.99
CA ALA A 16 -8.65 -3.54 4.47
C ALA A 16 -8.11 -2.12 4.23
N MET A 17 -8.41 -1.54 3.06
CA MET A 17 -8.03 -0.16 2.73
C MET A 17 -8.71 0.87 3.66
N THR A 18 -9.95 0.61 4.08
CA THR A 18 -10.68 1.47 5.02
C THR A 18 -10.05 1.43 6.41
N CYS A 19 -9.69 0.24 6.90
CA CYS A 19 -8.95 0.08 8.16
C CYS A 19 -7.59 0.78 8.11
N LEU A 20 -6.82 0.54 7.04
CA LEU A 20 -5.51 1.13 6.82
C LEU A 20 -5.57 2.67 6.81
N HIS A 21 -6.60 3.26 6.20
CA HIS A 21 -6.75 4.71 6.16
C HIS A 21 -6.87 5.32 7.58
N GLY A 22 -7.62 4.65 8.46
CA GLY A 22 -7.73 5.06 9.87
C GLY A 22 -6.39 5.03 10.60
N GLU A 23 -5.58 4.01 10.36
CA GLU A 23 -4.25 3.89 10.96
C GLU A 23 -3.26 4.92 10.43
N LEU A 24 -3.25 5.18 9.12
CA LEU A 24 -2.35 6.17 8.51
C LEU A 24 -2.64 7.60 8.98
N GLY A 25 -3.88 7.91 9.38
CA GLY A 25 -4.26 9.19 9.94
C GLY A 25 -3.92 9.35 11.44
N ALA A 26 -3.96 8.25 12.20
CA ALA A 26 -3.73 8.26 13.66
C ALA A 26 -2.26 8.07 14.04
N ALA A 27 -1.52 7.24 13.30
CA ALA A 27 -0.10 7.01 13.52
C ALA A 27 0.69 8.08 12.76
N GLY A 28 1.10 9.15 13.46
CA GLY A 28 1.85 10.28 12.89
C GLY A 28 3.17 9.95 12.18
N ARG A 29 3.55 8.67 12.06
CA ARG A 29 4.56 8.12 11.14
C ARG A 29 4.12 6.67 10.88
N GLY A 30 3.90 6.27 9.63
CA GLY A 30 3.48 4.92 9.21
C GLY A 30 4.48 3.80 9.55
N GLY A 31 4.84 3.64 10.81
CA GLY A 31 5.73 2.61 11.32
C GLY A 31 5.05 1.25 11.19
N GLY A 32 5.54 0.44 10.27
CA GLY A 32 5.07 -0.93 10.04
C GLY A 32 4.41 -1.16 8.68
N TRP A 33 4.05 -0.10 7.95
CA TRP A 33 3.43 -0.23 6.63
C TRP A 33 4.43 0.05 5.50
N VAL A 34 4.39 -0.80 4.48
CA VAL A 34 5.14 -0.63 3.23
C VAL A 34 4.22 -0.85 2.05
N LEU A 35 4.48 -0.16 0.94
CA LEU A 35 3.79 -0.37 -0.32
C LEU A 35 4.71 -1.10 -1.29
N ALA A 36 4.19 -2.09 -2.01
CA ALA A 36 4.89 -2.73 -3.10
C ALA A 36 3.97 -2.90 -4.31
N TYR A 37 4.52 -2.73 -5.52
CA TYR A 37 3.78 -2.96 -6.76
C TYR A 37 4.68 -3.50 -7.86
N PHE A 38 4.10 -4.25 -8.81
CA PHE A 38 4.84 -4.75 -9.97
C PHE A 38 5.02 -3.65 -11.00
N SER A 39 6.27 -3.27 -11.26
CA SER A 39 6.61 -2.14 -12.14
C SER A 39 6.19 -2.31 -13.61
N ARG A 40 5.88 -3.53 -14.03
CA ARG A 40 5.35 -3.84 -15.37
C ARG A 40 3.83 -3.72 -15.45
N LEU A 41 3.13 -3.67 -14.31
CA LEU A 41 1.66 -3.67 -14.24
C LEU A 41 1.12 -2.36 -13.64
N CYS A 42 1.85 -1.76 -12.71
CA CYS A 42 1.47 -0.51 -12.06
C CYS A 42 2.63 0.49 -12.13
N SER A 43 2.25 1.77 -12.21
CA SER A 43 3.12 2.92 -12.14
C SER A 43 2.96 3.62 -10.78
N PRO A 44 3.89 4.51 -10.38
CA PRO A 44 3.73 5.33 -9.19
C PRO A 44 2.46 6.20 -9.19
N ARG A 45 1.89 6.48 -10.38
CA ARG A 45 0.71 7.34 -10.52
C ARG A 45 -0.58 6.61 -10.12
N ASP A 46 -0.58 5.29 -10.26
CA ASP A 46 -1.71 4.42 -9.92
C ASP A 46 -1.84 4.21 -8.41
N VAL A 47 -0.84 4.65 -7.64
CA VAL A 47 -0.86 4.60 -6.18
C VAL A 47 -1.84 5.65 -5.62
N PRO A 48 -2.86 5.21 -4.83
CA PRO A 48 -3.78 6.11 -4.15
C PRO A 48 -3.04 7.12 -3.27
N ARG A 49 -3.50 8.38 -3.26
CA ARG A 49 -2.86 9.48 -2.52
C ARG A 49 -2.56 9.15 -1.05
N PRO A 50 -3.46 8.50 -0.28
CA PRO A 50 -3.20 8.17 1.12
C PRO A 50 -2.00 7.25 1.34
N LEU A 51 -1.64 6.43 0.35
CA LEU A 51 -0.53 5.48 0.44
C LEU A 51 0.81 6.05 -0.02
N ARG A 52 0.82 7.19 -0.71
CA ARG A 52 2.06 7.80 -1.24
C ARG A 52 3.12 8.16 -0.20
N PRO A 53 2.77 8.48 1.06
CA PRO A 53 3.77 8.71 2.11
C PRO A 53 4.52 7.43 2.54
N LEU A 54 4.02 6.23 2.18
CA LEU A 54 4.63 4.97 2.59
C LEU A 54 5.92 4.65 1.81
N PRO A 55 6.91 3.99 2.45
CA PRO A 55 8.04 3.41 1.73
C PRO A 55 7.55 2.49 0.61
N THR A 56 7.97 2.78 -0.62
CA THR A 56 7.43 2.12 -1.83
C THR A 56 8.51 1.31 -2.56
N TYR A 57 8.22 0.04 -2.84
CA TYR A 57 9.13 -0.91 -3.49
C TYR A 57 8.58 -1.41 -4.83
N ARG A 58 9.34 -1.20 -5.90
CA ARG A 58 8.99 -1.61 -7.26
C ARG A 58 9.49 -3.02 -7.56
N LEU A 59 8.57 -3.96 -7.70
CA LEU A 59 8.86 -5.36 -7.98
C LEU A 59 9.01 -5.61 -9.50
N PRO A 60 9.83 -6.60 -9.91
CA PRO A 60 10.65 -7.47 -9.06
C PRO A 60 11.98 -6.84 -8.63
N ARG A 61 12.41 -5.73 -9.26
CA ARG A 61 13.76 -5.14 -9.08
C ARG A 61 14.12 -4.80 -7.64
N GLN A 62 13.16 -4.36 -6.84
CA GLN A 62 13.37 -3.97 -5.43
C GLN A 62 12.94 -5.04 -4.44
N LEU A 63 12.65 -6.26 -4.88
CA LEU A 63 12.28 -7.37 -3.98
C LEU A 63 13.32 -7.60 -2.87
N PRO A 64 14.64 -7.62 -3.13
CA PRO A 64 15.63 -7.79 -2.06
C PRO A 64 15.56 -6.69 -0.99
N ARG A 65 15.28 -5.45 -1.40
CA ARG A 65 15.14 -4.30 -0.49
C ARG A 65 13.86 -4.38 0.33
N LEU A 66 12.76 -4.85 -0.26
CA LEU A 66 11.52 -5.12 0.45
C LEU A 66 11.74 -6.19 1.53
N LEU A 67 12.42 -7.28 1.19
CA LEU A 67 12.74 -8.33 2.16
C LEU A 67 13.61 -7.83 3.31
N GLY A 68 14.60 -6.96 3.03
CA GLY A 68 15.39 -6.31 4.08
C GLY A 68 14.54 -5.48 5.05
N ALA A 69 13.62 -4.68 4.51
CA ALA A 69 12.72 -3.85 5.31
C ALA A 69 11.76 -4.69 6.18
N LEU A 70 11.21 -5.77 5.63
CA LEU A 70 10.32 -6.68 6.37
C LEU A 70 11.05 -7.48 7.44
N ARG A 71 12.34 -7.78 7.25
CA ARG A 71 13.18 -8.47 8.25
C ARG A 71 13.64 -7.55 9.38
N GLY A 72 13.26 -6.27 9.34
CA GLY A 72 13.70 -5.28 10.33
C GLY A 72 15.19 -4.94 10.22
N SER A 73 15.85 -5.21 9.09
CA SER A 73 17.19 -4.69 8.86
C SER A 73 17.09 -3.18 8.63
N PRO A 74 17.80 -2.36 9.42
CA PRO A 74 17.92 -0.93 9.11
C PRO A 74 18.66 -0.74 7.78
N PRO A 75 18.43 0.37 7.07
CA PRO A 75 19.14 0.72 5.84
C PRO A 75 20.65 0.92 6.06
#